data_AF-A0A962QR23-F1
#
_entry.id   AF-A0A962QR23-F1
#
_cell.length_a   1.000
_cell.length_b   1.000
_cell.length_c   1.000
_cell.angle_alpha   90.00
_cell.angle_beta   90.00
_cell.angle_gamma   90.00
#
_symmetry.space_group_name_H-M   'P 1'
#
loop_
_entity.id
_entity.type
_entity.pdbx_description
1 polymer ?
#
loop_
_entity_poly.entity_id
_entity_poly.type
_entity_poly.pdbx_seq_one_letter_code
_entity_poly.pdbx_strand_id
1 'polypeptide(L)'
;MTWTLADLDEGTTLLTVNNRLATELRARYDSMQLAVGRKAWPSADILPWHAWLTRQYQQLLDTGHTCLDLLNPAQERLVWREVIERSGETGALLRPAAAAESAQTAHRLCSDWQLDEHPLEALGGGETRTFLKWRRAFEAELAQRQLLS
;
A
#
# COMPACT_ATOMS: atom_id res chain seq x y z
N MET A 1 2.77 -13.69 24.79
CA MET A 1 2.18 -12.58 25.57
C MET A 1 0.76 -12.39 25.11
N THR A 2 -0.20 -12.33 26.03
CA THR A 2 -1.61 -12.06 25.71
C THR A 2 -1.88 -10.62 26.13
N TRP A 3 -2.15 -9.74 25.16
CA TRP A 3 -2.54 -8.35 25.40
C TRP A 3 -4.06 -8.26 25.54
N THR A 4 -4.53 -7.23 26.23
CA THR A 4 -5.96 -6.93 26.41
C THR A 4 -6.26 -5.48 26.07
N LEU A 5 -7.53 -5.14 25.85
CA LEU A 5 -7.94 -3.75 25.61
C LEU A 5 -7.70 -2.84 26.83
N ALA A 6 -7.56 -3.42 28.03
CA ALA A 6 -7.24 -2.66 29.23
C ALA A 6 -5.78 -2.17 29.26
N ASP A 7 -4.91 -2.78 28.45
CA ASP A 7 -3.49 -2.41 28.35
C ASP A 7 -3.25 -1.23 27.39
N LEU A 8 -4.30 -0.73 26.71
CA LEU A 8 -4.19 0.39 25.78
C LEU A 8 -4.04 1.73 26.55
N ASP A 9 -3.00 2.47 26.20
CA ASP A 9 -2.74 3.82 26.70
C ASP A 9 -2.50 4.82 25.54
N GLU A 10 -2.14 6.05 25.88
CA GLU A 10 -1.92 7.15 24.92
C GLU A 10 -0.70 6.91 24.00
N GLY A 11 0.21 6.00 24.38
CA GLY A 11 1.39 5.64 23.59
C GLY A 11 1.19 4.39 22.72
N THR A 12 0.04 3.72 22.83
CA THR A 12 -0.17 2.42 22.22
C THR A 12 -1.02 2.50 20.96
N THR A 13 -0.45 2.11 19.82
CA THR A 13 -1.20 1.87 18.57
C THR A 13 -1.52 0.38 18.42
N LEU A 14 -2.79 0.02 18.37
CA LEU A 14 -3.26 -1.31 18.04
C LEU A 14 -3.59 -1.42 16.54
N LEU A 15 -2.92 -2.33 15.84
CA LEU A 15 -3.15 -2.57 14.42
C LEU A 15 -4.15 -3.70 14.21
N THR A 16 -5.10 -3.49 13.30
CA THR A 16 -6.10 -4.49 12.93
C THR A 16 -5.99 -4.87 11.46
N VAL A 17 -6.53 -6.04 11.14
CA VAL A 17 -6.55 -6.55 9.76
C VAL A 17 -7.52 -5.79 8.85
N ASN A 18 -8.52 -5.08 9.41
CA ASN A 18 -9.50 -4.32 8.63
C ASN A 18 -10.27 -3.29 9.47
N ASN A 19 -10.96 -2.39 8.76
CA ASN A 19 -11.81 -1.34 9.35
C ASN A 19 -12.87 -1.91 10.31
N ARG A 20 -13.50 -3.03 9.94
CA ARG A 20 -14.57 -3.62 10.75
C ARG A 20 -14.07 -4.02 12.13
N LEU A 21 -12.90 -4.64 12.22
CA LEU A 21 -12.29 -5.01 13.49
C LEU A 21 -11.82 -3.78 14.29
N ALA A 22 -11.28 -2.76 13.62
CA ALA A 22 -10.90 -1.51 14.30
C ALA A 22 -12.11 -0.85 14.99
N THR A 23 -13.23 -0.72 14.28
CA THR A 23 -14.47 -0.14 14.83
C THR A 23 -15.03 -0.96 15.98
N GLU A 24 -15.04 -2.30 15.86
CA GLU A 24 -15.52 -3.18 16.93
C GLU A 24 -14.67 -3.06 18.20
N LEU A 25 -13.34 -3.08 18.06
CA LEU A 25 -12.44 -2.96 19.21
C LEU A 25 -12.50 -1.58 19.86
N ARG A 26 -12.70 -0.51 19.06
CA ARG A 26 -12.97 0.83 19.55
C ARG A 26 -14.21 0.86 20.45
N ALA A 27 -15.33 0.34 19.94
CA ALA A 27 -16.59 0.32 20.68
C ALA A 27 -16.48 -0.47 21.99
N ARG A 28 -15.73 -1.58 22.00
CA ARG A 28 -15.45 -2.35 23.21
C ARG A 28 -14.62 -1.57 24.21
N TYR A 29 -13.56 -0.91 23.76
CA TYR A 29 -12.74 -0.04 24.62
C TYR A 29 -13.60 1.08 25.23
N ASP A 30 -14.39 1.78 24.43
CA ASP A 30 -15.29 2.84 24.91
C ASP A 30 -16.30 2.32 25.94
N SER A 31 -16.86 1.12 25.71
CA SER A 31 -17.76 0.46 26.67
C SER A 31 -17.07 0.15 28.00
N MET A 32 -15.80 -0.27 27.96
CA MET A 32 -15.01 -0.51 29.18
C MET A 32 -14.77 0.78 29.96
N GLN A 33 -14.44 1.88 29.27
CA GLN A 33 -14.21 3.19 29.89
C GLN A 33 -15.47 3.74 30.57
N LEU A 34 -16.64 3.55 29.93
CA LEU A 34 -17.94 3.86 30.53
C LEU A 34 -18.21 3.01 31.78
N ALA A 35 -17.92 1.70 31.73
CA ALA A 35 -18.17 0.79 32.84
C ALA A 35 -17.33 1.12 34.09
N VAL A 36 -16.13 1.68 33.92
CA VAL A 36 -15.30 2.18 35.04
C VAL A 36 -15.65 3.62 35.47
N GLY A 37 -16.77 4.17 34.97
CA GLY A 37 -17.31 5.45 35.40
C GLY A 37 -16.63 6.69 34.80
N ARG A 38 -15.77 6.53 33.78
CA ARG A 38 -15.21 7.69 33.08
C ARG A 38 -16.31 8.40 32.30
N LYS A 39 -16.26 9.73 32.30
CA LYS A 39 -17.17 10.59 31.53
C LYS A 39 -16.56 11.10 30.23
N ALA A 40 -15.24 11.09 30.14
CA ALA A 40 -14.45 11.44 28.96
C ALA A 40 -13.10 10.72 29.03
N TRP A 41 -12.56 10.34 27.88
CA TRP A 41 -11.24 9.72 27.73
C TRP A 41 -10.70 10.02 26.34
N PRO A 42 -9.37 10.00 26.13
CA PRO A 42 -8.79 9.97 24.80
C PRO A 42 -9.28 8.74 24.04
N SER A 43 -9.70 8.92 22.79
CA SER A 43 -9.97 7.79 21.91
C SER A 43 -8.69 6.96 21.79
N ALA A 44 -8.74 5.66 22.07
CA ALA A 44 -7.55 4.82 21.92
C ALA A 44 -7.01 4.90 20.48
N ASP A 45 -5.80 4.45 20.21
CA ASP A 45 -5.28 4.45 18.83
C ASP A 45 -5.38 3.03 18.25
N ILE A 46 -6.44 2.77 17.49
CA ILE A 46 -6.78 1.45 16.91
C ILE A 46 -7.05 1.69 15.44
N LEU A 47 -6.17 1.19 14.59
CA LEU A 47 -6.17 1.48 13.16
C LEU A 47 -6.03 0.19 12.35
N PRO A 48 -6.70 0.08 11.20
CA PRO A 48 -6.32 -0.96 10.24
C PRO A 48 -4.91 -0.71 9.71
N TRP A 49 -4.22 -1.78 9.32
CA TRP A 49 -2.86 -1.73 8.76
C TRP A 49 -2.63 -0.62 7.74
N HIS A 50 -3.51 -0.50 6.74
CA HIS A 50 -3.38 0.52 5.69
C HIS A 50 -3.49 1.95 6.22
N ALA A 51 -4.40 2.22 7.16
CA ALA A 51 -4.54 3.57 7.73
C ALA A 51 -3.31 3.95 8.56
N TRP A 52 -2.70 2.98 9.24
CA TRP A 52 -1.43 3.20 9.94
C TRP A 52 -0.31 3.54 8.96
N LEU A 53 -0.17 2.80 7.85
CA LEU A 53 0.81 3.12 6.80
C LEU A 53 0.61 4.52 6.21
N THR A 54 -0.63 4.90 5.89
CA THR A 54 -0.94 6.26 5.41
C THR A 54 -0.54 7.32 6.44
N ARG A 55 -0.80 7.06 7.73
CA ARG A 55 -0.36 7.96 8.82
C ARG A 55 1.15 8.06 8.89
N GLN A 56 1.89 6.97 8.75
CA GLN A 56 3.37 7.00 8.74
C GLN A 56 3.89 7.80 7.55
N TYR A 57 3.32 7.61 6.37
CA TYR A 57 3.66 8.40 5.19
C TYR A 57 3.45 9.90 5.43
N GLN A 58 2.29 10.31 5.97
CA GLN A 58 2.03 11.72 6.28
C GLN A 58 3.03 12.28 7.29
N GLN A 59 3.39 11.52 8.32
CA GLN A 59 4.40 11.93 9.30
C GLN A 59 5.77 12.14 8.64
N LEU A 60 6.19 11.25 7.74
CA LEU A 60 7.45 11.42 7.00
C LEU A 60 7.43 12.68 6.12
N LEU A 61 6.28 12.99 5.51
CA LEU A 61 6.11 14.19 4.69
C LEU A 61 6.17 15.46 5.56
N ASP A 62 5.39 15.51 6.64
CA ASP A 62 5.30 16.66 7.55
C ASP A 62 6.65 16.97 8.22
N THR A 63 7.46 15.94 8.47
CA THR A 63 8.80 16.08 9.08
C THR A 63 9.90 16.27 8.05
N GLY A 64 9.59 16.29 6.75
CA GLY A 64 10.56 16.48 5.68
C GLY A 64 11.51 15.30 5.43
N HIS A 65 11.20 14.10 5.96
CA HIS A 65 11.97 12.89 5.70
C HIS A 65 11.67 12.27 4.33
N THR A 66 10.55 12.64 3.71
CA THR A 66 10.25 12.33 2.31
C THR A 66 9.69 13.56 1.59
N CYS A 67 9.91 13.61 0.28
CA CYS A 67 9.27 14.54 -0.65
C CYS A 67 8.55 13.80 -1.78
N LEU A 68 8.44 12.47 -1.66
CA LEU A 68 7.80 11.64 -2.68
C LEU A 68 6.29 11.72 -2.55
N ASP A 69 5.58 11.92 -3.67
CA ASP A 69 4.13 11.92 -3.72
C ASP A 69 3.57 10.49 -3.83
N LEU A 70 2.77 10.08 -2.85
CA LEU A 70 2.09 8.79 -2.86
C LEU A 70 0.96 8.76 -3.91
N LEU A 71 1.08 7.84 -4.87
CA LEU A 71 0.11 7.63 -5.92
C LEU A 71 -1.11 6.88 -5.40
N ASN A 72 -2.29 7.31 -5.85
CA ASN A 72 -3.48 6.47 -5.77
C ASN A 72 -3.50 5.42 -6.90
N PRO A 73 -4.35 4.38 -6.81
CA PRO A 73 -4.38 3.31 -7.80
C PRO A 73 -4.72 3.74 -9.23
N ALA A 74 -5.39 4.87 -9.43
CA ALA A 74 -5.69 5.38 -10.77
C ALA A 74 -4.48 6.11 -11.36
N GLN A 75 -3.74 6.87 -10.55
CA GLN A 75 -2.52 7.56 -10.96
C GLN A 75 -1.42 6.56 -11.30
N GLU A 76 -1.21 5.54 -10.46
CA GLU A 76 -0.24 4.47 -10.73
C GLU A 76 -0.52 3.79 -12.09
N ARG A 77 -1.79 3.46 -12.34
CA ARG A 77 -2.22 2.84 -13.60
C ARG A 77 -1.98 3.72 -14.81
N LEU A 78 -2.06 5.04 -14.65
CA LEU A 78 -1.73 5.99 -15.72
C LEU A 78 -0.24 5.91 -16.07
N VAL A 79 0.64 5.89 -15.07
CA VAL A 79 2.09 5.73 -15.28
C VAL A 79 2.40 4.40 -15.97
N TRP A 80 1.77 3.30 -15.53
CA TRP A 80 1.87 2.01 -16.21
C TRP A 80 1.48 2.07 -17.68
N ARG A 81 0.35 2.73 -17.99
CA ARG A 81 -0.11 2.89 -19.37
C ARG A 81 0.92 3.66 -20.20
N GLU A 82 1.44 4.78 -19.68
CA GLU A 82 2.46 5.58 -20.36
C GLU A 82 3.72 4.76 -20.67
N VAL A 83 4.19 3.95 -19.71
CA VAL A 83 5.35 3.06 -19.87
C VAL A 83 5.09 2.03 -20.98
N ILE A 84 3.93 1.39 -20.97
CA ILE A 84 3.57 0.35 -21.95
C ILE A 84 3.44 0.95 -23.34
N GLU A 85 2.78 2.10 -23.48
CA GLU A 85 2.62 2.80 -24.77
C GLU A 85 3.97 3.23 -25.35
N ARG A 86 4.91 3.70 -24.52
CA ARG A 86 6.28 4.08 -24.95
C ARG A 86 7.14 2.88 -25.32
N SER A 87 6.89 1.71 -24.74
CA SER A 87 7.73 0.53 -24.96
C SER A 87 7.70 -0.01 -26.39
N GLY A 88 6.66 0.31 -27.17
CA GLY A 88 6.51 -0.20 -28.54
C GLY A 88 6.31 -1.72 -28.63
N GLU A 89 6.35 -2.47 -27.52
CA GLU A 89 6.01 -3.90 -27.42
C GLU A 89 4.48 -4.15 -27.54
N THR A 90 3.77 -3.23 -28.20
CA THR A 90 2.37 -3.35 -28.59
C THR A 90 2.28 -4.15 -29.87
N GLY A 91 2.33 -5.48 -29.78
CA GLY A 91 1.83 -6.33 -30.86
C GLY A 91 0.40 -5.89 -31.25
N ALA A 92 -0.04 -6.18 -32.47
CA ALA A 92 -1.31 -5.69 -33.02
C ALA A 92 -2.58 -6.01 -32.20
N LEU A 93 -2.47 -6.84 -31.16
CA LEU A 93 -3.56 -7.26 -30.26
C LEU A 93 -3.46 -6.69 -28.83
N LEU A 94 -2.37 -6.00 -28.47
CA LEU A 94 -2.19 -5.50 -27.10
C LEU A 94 -3.09 -4.27 -26.86
N ARG A 95 -3.94 -4.33 -25.83
CA ARG A 95 -4.74 -3.18 -25.37
C ARG A 95 -4.02 -2.50 -24.20
N PRO A 96 -3.41 -1.32 -24.37
CA PRO A 96 -2.56 -0.70 -23.33
C PRO A 96 -3.26 -0.51 -21.98
N ALA A 97 -4.55 -0.15 -21.99
CA ALA A 97 -5.31 0.00 -20.76
C ALA A 97 -5.46 -1.32 -19.97
N ALA A 98 -5.74 -2.43 -20.64
CA ALA A 98 -5.85 -3.74 -19.99
C ALA A 98 -4.48 -4.24 -19.53
N ALA A 99 -3.44 -4.05 -20.35
CA ALA A 99 -2.07 -4.40 -19.98
C ALA A 99 -1.58 -3.62 -18.76
N ALA A 100 -1.93 -2.33 -18.63
CA ALA A 100 -1.61 -1.52 -17.47
C ALA A 100 -2.29 -2.03 -16.18
N GLU A 101 -3.55 -2.48 -16.27
CA GLU A 101 -4.25 -3.08 -15.12
C GLU A 101 -3.60 -4.40 -14.69
N SER A 102 -3.22 -5.24 -15.66
CA SER A 102 -2.48 -6.48 -15.37
C SER A 102 -1.10 -6.20 -14.78
N ALA A 103 -0.36 -5.22 -15.30
CA ALA A 103 0.95 -4.84 -14.79
C ALA A 103 0.88 -4.28 -13.37
N GLN A 104 -0.08 -3.37 -13.09
CA GLN A 104 -0.35 -2.87 -11.74
C GLN A 104 -0.66 -4.02 -10.76
N THR A 105 -1.48 -4.99 -11.18
CA THR A 105 -1.82 -6.14 -10.33
C THR A 105 -0.60 -7.02 -10.07
N ALA A 106 0.19 -7.32 -11.09
CA ALA A 106 1.40 -8.12 -10.97
C ALA A 106 2.47 -7.42 -10.12
N HIS A 107 2.64 -6.10 -10.26
CA HIS A 107 3.54 -5.30 -9.44
C HIS A 107 3.14 -5.35 -7.97
N ARG A 108 1.84 -5.14 -7.67
CA ARG A 108 1.33 -5.27 -6.30
C ARG A 108 1.60 -6.65 -5.71
N LEU A 109 1.36 -7.73 -6.46
CA LEU A 109 1.67 -9.08 -6.01
C LEU A 109 3.17 -9.27 -5.73
N CYS A 110 4.03 -8.73 -6.59
CA CYS A 110 5.47 -8.80 -6.35
C CYS A 110 5.87 -8.05 -5.07
N SER A 111 5.31 -6.86 -4.84
CA SER A 111 5.59 -6.03 -3.66
C SER A 111 5.02 -6.63 -2.37
N ASP A 112 3.75 -7.05 -2.37
CA ASP A 112 3.06 -7.64 -1.21
C ASP A 112 3.76 -8.91 -0.71
N TRP A 113 4.28 -9.73 -1.65
CA TRP A 113 4.94 -10.99 -1.35
C TRP A 113 6.47 -10.90 -1.36
N GLN A 114 7.03 -9.70 -1.59
CA GLN A 114 8.48 -9.46 -1.69
C GLN A 114 9.18 -10.45 -2.63
N LEU A 115 8.57 -10.69 -3.80
CA LEU A 115 9.07 -11.70 -4.74
C LEU A 115 10.42 -11.27 -5.32
N ASP A 116 11.36 -12.21 -5.36
CA ASP A 116 12.63 -12.05 -6.08
C ASP A 116 12.38 -12.10 -7.59
N GLU A 117 12.86 -11.08 -8.30
CA GLU A 117 12.74 -11.01 -9.76
C GLU A 117 13.65 -11.99 -10.48
N HIS A 118 14.75 -12.44 -9.88
CA HIS A 118 15.70 -13.32 -10.53
C HIS A 118 15.07 -14.68 -10.91
N PRO A 119 14.37 -15.40 -10.01
CA PRO A 119 13.61 -16.58 -10.39
C PRO A 119 12.51 -16.31 -11.41
N LEU A 120 11.82 -15.17 -11.30
CA LEU A 120 10.75 -14.79 -12.23
C LEU A 120 11.28 -14.58 -13.65
N GLU A 121 12.45 -13.95 -13.80
CA GLU A 121 13.11 -13.74 -15.09
C GLU A 121 13.63 -15.07 -15.68
N ALA A 122 14.21 -15.93 -14.84
CA ALA A 122 14.81 -17.20 -15.25
C ALA A 122 13.77 -18.29 -15.61
N LEU A 123 12.69 -18.39 -14.84
CA LEU A 123 11.66 -19.43 -15.00
C LEU A 123 10.43 -18.93 -15.78
N GLY A 124 10.31 -17.62 -15.98
CA GLY A 124 9.15 -16.99 -16.59
C GLY A 124 9.06 -17.11 -18.10
N GLY A 125 7.83 -16.98 -18.60
CA GLY A 125 7.53 -16.89 -20.03
C GLY A 125 7.98 -15.56 -20.66
N GLY A 126 7.67 -15.39 -21.95
CA GLY A 126 7.90 -14.12 -22.64
C GLY A 126 7.15 -12.95 -21.99
N GLU A 127 5.91 -13.18 -21.56
CA GLU A 127 5.08 -12.18 -20.89
C GLU A 127 5.67 -11.73 -19.55
N THR A 128 6.23 -12.65 -18.76
CA THR A 128 6.91 -12.32 -17.50
C THR A 128 8.11 -11.42 -17.73
N ARG A 129 8.92 -11.72 -18.76
CA ARG A 129 10.08 -10.91 -19.13
C ARG A 129 9.66 -9.52 -19.62
N THR A 130 8.59 -9.42 -20.42
CA THR A 130 8.02 -8.13 -20.83
C THR A 130 7.50 -7.33 -19.63
N PHE A 131 6.79 -7.97 -18.70
CA PHE A 131 6.35 -7.32 -17.46
C PHE A 131 7.53 -6.80 -16.64
N LEU A 132 8.59 -7.59 -16.44
CA LEU A 132 9.77 -7.15 -15.69
C LEU A 132 10.49 -5.97 -16.35
N LYS A 133 10.56 -5.94 -17.70
CA LYS A 133 11.06 -4.76 -18.42
C LYS A 133 10.20 -3.52 -18.16
N TRP A 134 8.87 -3.66 -18.25
CA TRP A 134 7.96 -2.56 -17.95
C TRP A 134 8.07 -2.11 -16.50
N ARG A 135 8.26 -3.03 -15.55
CA ARG A 135 8.44 -2.71 -14.14
C ARG A 135 9.70 -1.88 -13.89
N ARG A 136 10.83 -2.25 -14.50
CA ARG A 136 12.07 -1.46 -14.43
C ARG A 136 11.87 -0.05 -14.98
N ALA A 137 11.15 0.09 -16.10
CA ALA A 137 10.83 1.40 -16.67
C ALA A 137 9.85 2.21 -15.79
N PHE A 138 8.86 1.56 -15.20
CA PHE A 138 7.92 2.16 -14.25
C PHE A 138 8.63 2.68 -13.00
N GLU A 139 9.50 1.89 -12.39
CA GLU A 139 10.31 2.31 -11.23
C GLU A 139 11.23 3.50 -11.56
N ALA A 140 11.78 3.54 -12.78
CA ALA A 140 12.55 4.69 -13.25
C ALA A 140 11.69 5.96 -13.41
N GLU A 141 10.45 5.84 -13.92
CA GLU A 141 9.50 6.97 -14.02
C GLU A 141 9.06 7.48 -12.65
N LEU A 142 8.82 6.57 -11.68
CA LEU A 142 8.51 6.96 -10.31
C LEU A 142 9.66 7.76 -9.68
N ALA A 143 10.90 7.27 -9.83
CA ALA A 143 12.08 7.95 -9.30
C ALA A 143 12.28 9.33 -9.95
N GLN A 144 12.11 9.43 -11.26
CA GLN A 144 12.26 10.70 -12.00
C GLN A 144 11.22 11.75 -11.58
N ARG A 145 9.99 11.31 -11.33
CA ARG A 145 8.86 12.20 -10.99
C ARG A 145 8.69 12.39 -9.49
N GLN A 146 9.57 11.83 -8.67
CA GLN A 146 9.47 11.81 -7.21
C GLN A 146 8.13 11.26 -6.71
N LEU A 147 7.73 10.11 -7.25
CA LEU A 147 6.47 9.43 -6.92
C LEU A 147 6.75 8.17 -6.09
N LEU A 148 5.77 7.79 -5.27
CA LEU A 148 5.75 6.53 -4.53
C LEU A 148 4.51 5.74 -4.93
N SER A 149 4.67 4.48 -5.29
CA SER A 149 3.58 3.54 -5.62
C SER A 149 3.36 2.52 -4.52
#